data_AF-A0A914U194-F1
#
_entry.id   AF-A0A914U194-F1
#
_cell.length_a   1.000
_cell.length_b   1.000
_cell.length_c   1.000
_cell.angle_alpha   90.00
_cell.angle_beta   90.00
_cell.angle_gamma   90.00
#
_symmetry.space_group_name_H-M   'P 1'
#
loop_
_entity.id
_entity.type
_entity.pdbx_description
1 polymer ?
#
loop_
_entity_poly.entity_id
_entity_poly.type
_entity_poly.pdbx_seq_one_letter_code
_entity_poly.pdbx_strand_id
1 'polypeptide(L)'
;MVQPNPITAIKISDYPVRKIIRCLMFKNGDVEYPIEECITFVADIVFPHVQMLVQKTIEAAQKRNSQSSPEIIDIIFQFRKNSKLLKRLYEYVSLVNASYRMGKVYNVETNSVNDDNDDLVEDDNITGSSAIAKIVLNSIKKFDTDDKLIDYVTSNVEDASKAERAKRIAARTASMSTEKYQRFADASSYSFLFVGGRRSELFDAGFRYYIKAPEEFTHEMLIILNFCALEMTTVLVESAFLNLLKQSQGITKDLKKLGAIQLEHYKEAAKRIPTKKT
;
A
#
# COMPACT_ATOMS: atom_id res chain seq x y z
N MET A 1 -22.49 26.17 -19.08
CA MET A 1 -21.61 26.35 -17.90
C MET A 1 -22.23 25.59 -16.75
N VAL A 2 -21.75 24.38 -16.47
CA VAL A 2 -22.23 23.57 -15.35
C VAL A 2 -21.51 24.08 -14.10
N GLN A 3 -22.28 24.65 -13.17
CA GLN A 3 -21.79 25.05 -11.84
C GLN A 3 -21.26 23.79 -11.12
N PRO A 4 -20.09 23.84 -10.49
CA PRO A 4 -19.60 22.70 -9.71
C PRO A 4 -20.54 22.43 -8.54
N ASN A 5 -20.94 21.17 -8.40
CA ASN A 5 -21.83 20.69 -7.35
C ASN A 5 -21.19 20.90 -5.95
N PRO A 6 -21.91 21.45 -4.96
CA PRO A 6 -21.37 21.73 -3.63
C PRO A 6 -21.42 20.47 -2.75
N ILE A 7 -20.67 19.44 -3.13
CA ILE A 7 -20.41 18.30 -2.23
C ILE A 7 -19.13 18.62 -1.48
N THR A 8 -19.31 19.17 -0.28
CA THR A 8 -18.35 19.25 0.84
C THR A 8 -16.92 19.63 0.47
N ALA A 9 -16.53 20.85 0.86
CA ALA A 9 -15.15 21.27 0.98
C ALA A 9 -14.44 20.41 2.06
N ILE A 10 -14.13 19.16 1.72
CA ILE A 10 -13.26 18.29 2.49
C ILE A 10 -11.94 19.05 2.60
N LYS A 11 -11.61 19.49 3.81
CA LYS A 11 -10.35 20.15 4.07
C LYS A 11 -9.25 19.10 3.92
N ILE A 12 -8.66 19.05 2.73
CA ILE A 12 -7.50 18.19 2.43
C ILE A 12 -6.36 18.44 3.44
N SER A 13 -6.29 19.62 4.06
CA SER A 13 -5.39 19.94 5.17
C SER A 13 -5.49 18.97 6.35
N ASP A 14 -6.64 18.33 6.54
CA ASP A 14 -6.91 17.44 7.67
C ASP A 14 -6.49 15.99 7.35
N TYR A 15 -6.09 15.70 6.10
CA TYR A 15 -5.54 14.42 5.71
C TYR A 15 -4.15 14.20 6.36
N PRO A 16 -3.98 13.18 7.23
CA PRO A 16 -2.83 13.10 8.12
C PRO A 16 -1.61 12.42 7.44
N VAL A 17 -1.20 12.91 6.26
CA VAL A 17 -0.18 12.27 5.42
C VAL A 17 1.15 12.02 6.15
N ARG A 18 1.62 13.01 6.93
CA ARG A 18 2.87 12.89 7.69
C ARG A 18 2.77 11.78 8.73
N LYS A 19 1.65 11.70 9.44
CA LYS A 19 1.39 10.66 10.43
C LYS A 19 1.33 9.28 9.78
N ILE A 20 0.70 9.17 8.61
CA ILE A 20 0.64 7.92 7.83
C ILE A 20 2.07 7.46 7.50
N ILE A 21 2.88 8.32 6.86
CA ILE A 21 4.27 7.97 6.49
C ILE A 21 5.08 7.56 7.71
N ARG A 22 4.97 8.29 8.82
CA ARG A 22 5.62 7.95 10.10
C ARG A 22 5.27 6.54 10.57
N CYS A 23 3.99 6.19 10.58
CA CYS A 23 3.52 4.86 10.95
C CYS A 23 4.01 3.78 9.97
N LEU A 24 4.04 4.08 8.67
CA LEU A 24 4.60 3.18 7.66
C LEU A 24 6.11 2.96 7.82
N MET A 25 6.87 3.98 8.19
CA MET A 25 8.31 3.84 8.49
C MET A 25 8.51 2.99 9.75
N PHE A 26 7.75 3.27 10.82
CA PHE A 26 7.83 2.51 12.06
C PHE A 26 7.51 1.03 11.83
N LYS A 27 6.42 0.69 11.13
CA LYS A 27 6.06 -0.71 10.89
C LYS A 27 7.08 -1.48 10.05
N ASN A 28 7.81 -0.77 9.17
CA ASN A 28 8.75 -1.36 8.22
C ASN A 28 10.21 -1.41 8.69
N GLY A 29 10.55 -0.87 9.87
CA GLY A 29 11.85 -1.08 10.49
C GLY A 29 12.46 0.13 11.18
N ASP A 30 12.01 1.34 10.87
CA ASP A 30 12.49 2.55 11.56
C ASP A 30 11.92 2.66 12.97
N VAL A 31 12.40 3.59 13.78
CA VAL A 31 11.88 3.85 15.14
C VAL A 31 10.46 4.45 15.11
N GLU A 32 9.81 4.50 16.26
CA GLU A 32 8.43 5.01 16.39
C GLU A 32 8.30 6.49 16.00
N TYR A 33 9.36 7.26 16.24
CA TYR A 33 9.48 8.66 15.87
C TYR A 33 10.71 8.84 14.97
N PRO A 34 10.60 8.51 13.67
CA PRO A 34 11.65 8.78 12.69
C PRO A 34 11.99 10.27 12.64
N ILE A 35 13.18 10.58 12.14
CA ILE A 35 13.64 11.96 11.95
C ILE A 35 12.74 12.67 10.92
N GLU A 36 12.30 13.90 11.21
CA GLU A 36 11.36 14.65 10.37
C GLU A 36 11.86 14.87 8.93
N GLU A 37 13.17 15.07 8.75
CA GLU A 37 13.78 15.16 7.43
C GLU A 37 13.68 13.83 6.66
N CYS A 38 13.76 12.69 7.34
CA CYS A 38 13.58 11.37 6.72
C CYS A 38 12.13 11.12 6.32
N ILE A 39 11.15 11.55 7.15
CA ILE A 39 9.72 11.48 6.81
C ILE A 39 9.44 12.27 5.52
N THR A 40 10.01 13.48 5.44
CA THR A 40 9.88 14.36 4.27
C THR A 40 10.53 13.71 3.03
N PHE A 41 11.76 13.21 3.18
CA PHE A 41 12.47 12.51 2.10
C PHE A 41 11.71 11.29 1.56
N VAL A 42 11.12 10.47 2.44
CA VAL A 42 10.29 9.33 2.02
C VAL A 42 9.08 9.80 1.22
N ALA A 43 8.41 10.88 1.64
CA ALA A 43 7.29 11.47 0.90
C ALA A 43 7.71 11.94 -0.50
N ASP A 44 8.83 12.65 -0.58
CA ASP A 44 9.40 13.23 -1.81
C ASP A 44 9.90 12.18 -2.80
N ILE A 45 10.13 10.94 -2.34
CA ILE A 45 10.39 9.82 -3.24
C ILE A 45 9.08 9.12 -3.62
N VAL A 46 8.24 8.75 -2.65
CA VAL A 46 7.09 7.88 -2.90
C VAL A 46 6.04 8.57 -3.78
N PHE A 47 5.62 9.79 -3.44
CA PHE A 47 4.51 10.43 -4.18
C PHE A 47 4.87 10.74 -5.64
N PRO A 48 6.03 11.30 -5.98
CA PRO A 48 6.38 11.53 -7.38
C PRO A 48 6.41 10.25 -8.21
N HIS A 49 6.86 9.12 -7.67
CA HIS A 49 6.86 7.86 -8.41
C HIS A 49 5.45 7.30 -8.63
N VAL A 50 4.55 7.45 -7.65
CA VAL A 50 3.13 7.07 -7.82
C VAL A 50 2.44 8.03 -8.80
N GLN A 51 2.75 9.32 -8.78
CA GLN A 51 2.30 10.29 -9.78
C GLN A 51 2.78 9.90 -11.19
N MET A 52 4.03 9.45 -11.35
CA MET A 52 4.53 8.93 -12.63
C MET A 52 3.77 7.68 -13.09
N LEU A 53 3.33 6.82 -12.16
CA LEU A 53 2.50 5.66 -12.48
C LEU A 53 1.10 6.09 -12.93
N VAL A 54 0.48 7.07 -12.25
CA VAL A 54 -0.79 7.67 -12.68
C VAL A 54 -0.68 8.20 -14.11
N GLN A 55 0.37 8.97 -14.40
CA GLN A 55 0.60 9.51 -15.73
C GLN A 55 0.78 8.42 -16.80
N LYS A 56 1.58 7.39 -16.52
CA LYS A 56 1.75 6.23 -17.43
C LYS A 56 0.45 5.46 -17.65
N THR A 57 -0.41 5.40 -16.66
CA THR A 57 -1.72 4.76 -16.75
C THR A 57 -2.61 5.53 -17.72
N ILE A 58 -2.64 6.87 -17.60
CA ILE A 58 -3.39 7.74 -18.52
C ILE A 58 -2.86 7.59 -19.95
N GLU A 59 -1.55 7.63 -20.14
CA GLU A 59 -0.93 7.43 -21.46
C GLU A 59 -1.22 6.04 -22.05
N ALA A 60 -1.28 5.00 -21.22
CA ALA A 60 -1.63 3.66 -21.66
C ALA A 60 -3.09 3.56 -22.13
N ALA A 61 -4.02 4.19 -21.40
CA ALA A 61 -5.42 4.29 -21.79
C ALA A 61 -5.58 5.02 -23.13
N GLN A 62 -4.91 6.17 -23.29
CA GLN A 62 -4.91 6.93 -24.54
C GLN A 62 -4.36 6.15 -25.73
N LYS A 63 -3.35 5.30 -25.51
CA LYS A 63 -2.79 4.41 -26.55
C LYS A 63 -3.72 3.27 -26.92
N ARG A 64 -4.52 2.77 -25.97
CA ARG A 64 -5.54 1.74 -26.20
C ARG A 64 -6.69 2.31 -27.04
N ASN A 65 -7.17 3.49 -26.68
CA ASN A 65 -8.11 4.28 -27.46
C ASN A 65 -8.06 5.73 -26.96
N SER A 66 -7.81 6.70 -27.84
CA SER A 66 -7.53 8.10 -27.46
C SER A 66 -8.65 8.81 -26.70
N GLN A 67 -9.87 8.24 -26.66
CA GLN A 67 -11.02 8.73 -25.89
C GLN A 67 -11.38 7.85 -24.67
N SER A 68 -10.63 6.78 -24.41
CA SER A 68 -10.97 5.86 -23.31
C SER A 68 -10.46 6.38 -21.97
N SER A 69 -11.34 6.29 -20.96
CA SER A 69 -10.98 6.53 -19.57
C SER A 69 -9.97 5.48 -19.09
N PRO A 70 -9.02 5.86 -18.21
CA PRO A 70 -8.11 4.91 -17.58
C PRO A 70 -8.83 3.76 -16.87
N GLU A 71 -8.38 2.54 -17.10
CA GLU A 71 -8.88 1.33 -16.45
C GLU A 71 -7.80 0.65 -15.60
N ILE A 72 -8.22 -0.29 -14.74
CA ILE A 72 -7.29 -1.08 -13.92
C ILE A 72 -6.24 -1.81 -14.77
N ILE A 73 -6.62 -2.34 -15.95
CA ILE A 73 -5.66 -2.98 -16.85
C ILE A 73 -4.50 -2.05 -17.23
N ASP A 74 -4.77 -0.76 -17.42
CA ASP A 74 -3.76 0.23 -17.82
C ASP A 74 -2.69 0.41 -16.71
N ILE A 75 -3.07 0.21 -15.45
CA ILE A 75 -2.16 0.15 -14.28
C ILE A 75 -1.42 -1.20 -14.25
N ILE A 76 -2.16 -2.30 -14.28
CA ILE A 76 -1.62 -3.66 -14.13
C ILE A 76 -0.58 -3.97 -15.22
N PHE A 77 -0.82 -3.51 -16.45
CA PHE A 77 0.08 -3.70 -17.58
C PHE A 77 1.46 -3.06 -17.38
N GLN A 78 1.56 -2.01 -16.55
CA GLN A 78 2.85 -1.40 -16.19
C GLN A 78 3.77 -2.37 -15.44
N PHE A 79 3.19 -3.36 -14.75
CA PHE A 79 3.88 -4.33 -13.92
C PHE A 79 4.05 -5.71 -14.58
N ARG A 80 3.66 -5.89 -15.85
CA ARG A 80 3.69 -7.19 -16.56
C ARG A 80 5.05 -7.92 -16.52
N LYS A 81 6.16 -7.20 -16.36
CA LYS A 81 7.52 -7.76 -16.25
C LYS A 81 7.94 -8.11 -14.82
N ASN A 82 7.13 -7.77 -13.83
CA ASN A 82 7.43 -7.95 -12.40
C ASN A 82 6.38 -8.86 -11.76
N SER A 83 6.53 -10.17 -12.01
CA SER A 83 5.63 -11.20 -11.50
C SER A 83 5.52 -11.22 -9.97
N LYS A 84 6.63 -10.97 -9.27
CA LYS A 84 6.67 -10.85 -7.79
C LYS A 84 5.78 -9.72 -7.28
N LEU A 85 5.85 -8.54 -7.91
CA LEU A 85 5.02 -7.40 -7.51
C LEU A 85 3.53 -7.67 -7.79
N LEU A 86 3.21 -8.28 -8.93
CA LEU A 86 1.83 -8.67 -9.26
C LEU A 86 1.28 -9.72 -8.30
N LYS A 87 2.11 -10.68 -7.88
CA LYS A 87 1.76 -11.64 -6.83
C LYS A 87 1.46 -10.95 -5.50
N ARG A 88 2.35 -10.06 -5.04
CA ARG A 88 2.15 -9.28 -3.82
C ARG A 88 0.90 -8.42 -3.89
N LEU A 89 0.60 -7.83 -5.05
CA LEU A 89 -0.62 -7.06 -5.27
C LEU A 89 -1.86 -7.95 -5.13
N TYR A 90 -1.89 -9.10 -5.81
CA TYR A 90 -2.99 -10.05 -5.76
C TYR A 90 -3.28 -10.51 -4.32
N GLU A 91 -2.23 -10.89 -3.56
CA GLU A 91 -2.34 -11.24 -2.15
C GLU A 91 -2.88 -10.07 -1.31
N TYR A 92 -2.35 -8.86 -1.52
CA TYR A 92 -2.79 -7.66 -0.82
C TYR A 92 -4.28 -7.36 -1.03
N VAL A 93 -4.74 -7.36 -2.28
CA VAL A 93 -6.14 -7.03 -2.59
C VAL A 93 -7.12 -8.15 -2.21
N SER A 94 -6.62 -9.38 -2.05
CA SER A 94 -7.39 -10.49 -1.47
C SER A 94 -7.60 -10.26 0.03
N LEU A 95 -6.55 -9.86 0.76
CA LEU A 95 -6.59 -9.61 2.20
C LEU A 95 -7.40 -8.37 2.58
N VAL A 96 -7.22 -7.24 1.86
CA VAL A 96 -7.95 -6.00 2.13
C VAL A 96 -9.47 -6.24 2.17
N ASN A 97 -9.96 -7.08 1.27
CA ASN A 97 -11.38 -7.40 1.21
C ASN A 97 -11.85 -8.38 2.28
N ALA A 98 -11.00 -9.33 2.70
CA ALA A 98 -11.28 -10.13 3.89
C ALA A 98 -11.43 -9.22 5.13
N SER A 99 -10.52 -8.25 5.29
CA SER A 99 -10.59 -7.27 6.38
C SER A 99 -11.82 -6.35 6.30
N TYR A 100 -12.24 -5.94 5.10
CA TYR A 100 -13.49 -5.19 4.92
C TYR A 100 -14.73 -6.00 5.28
N ARG A 101 -14.80 -7.28 4.86
CA ARG A 101 -15.89 -8.19 5.22
C ARG A 101 -15.95 -8.40 6.74
N MET A 102 -14.79 -8.66 7.37
CA MET A 102 -14.69 -8.81 8.82
C MET A 102 -15.02 -7.52 9.58
N GLY A 103 -14.58 -6.34 9.08
CA GLY A 103 -14.91 -5.05 9.67
C GLY A 103 -16.39 -4.71 9.58
N LYS A 104 -17.10 -5.17 8.54
CA LYS A 104 -18.58 -5.11 8.50
C LYS A 104 -19.21 -6.03 9.54
N VAL A 105 -18.70 -7.26 9.72
CA VAL A 105 -19.18 -8.20 10.74
C VAL A 105 -18.97 -7.66 12.16
N TYR A 106 -17.82 -7.07 12.47
CA TYR A 106 -17.55 -6.51 13.81
C TYR A 106 -18.29 -5.19 14.11
N ASN A 107 -18.65 -4.39 13.10
CA ASN A 107 -19.46 -3.19 13.30
C ASN A 107 -20.96 -3.49 13.51
N VAL A 108 -21.42 -4.72 13.27
CA VAL A 108 -22.80 -5.15 13.57
C VAL A 108 -22.98 -5.41 15.07
N GLU A 109 -21.93 -5.78 15.81
CA GLU A 109 -22.06 -6.13 17.24
C GLU A 109 -21.99 -4.93 18.20
N THR A 110 -21.71 -3.71 17.74
CA THR A 110 -21.49 -2.56 18.64
C THR A 110 -22.50 -1.42 18.51
N ASN A 111 -23.52 -1.52 17.64
CA ASN A 111 -24.61 -0.55 17.60
C ASN A 111 -25.98 -1.23 17.53
N SER A 112 -26.66 -1.20 18.68
CA SER A 112 -28.12 -1.28 18.88
C SER A 112 -28.90 -2.37 18.16
N VAL A 113 -29.49 -3.25 18.97
CA VAL A 113 -30.79 -3.89 18.72
C VAL A 113 -31.76 -2.86 18.14
N ASN A 114 -32.16 -3.04 16.88
CA ASN A 114 -33.50 -2.79 16.33
C ASN A 114 -33.55 -3.17 14.84
N ASP A 115 -34.22 -4.30 14.60
CA ASP A 115 -35.23 -4.62 13.59
C ASP A 115 -34.98 -4.40 12.08
N ASP A 116 -35.12 -5.52 11.37
CA ASP A 116 -35.65 -5.73 10.03
C ASP A 116 -35.03 -4.94 8.86
N ASN A 117 -34.13 -5.59 8.12
CA ASN A 117 -34.46 -6.10 6.79
C ASN A 117 -33.35 -7.01 6.24
N ASP A 118 -33.80 -8.22 5.92
CA ASP A 118 -33.31 -9.25 5.00
C ASP A 118 -32.24 -8.83 3.97
N ASP A 119 -31.04 -9.40 4.11
CA ASP A 119 -30.19 -9.93 3.02
C ASP A 119 -28.85 -10.40 3.63
N LEU A 120 -28.93 -11.36 4.55
CA LEU A 120 -27.77 -12.19 4.90
C LEU A 120 -27.61 -13.22 3.79
N VAL A 121 -26.98 -12.79 2.69
CA VAL A 121 -26.45 -13.74 1.70
C VAL A 121 -25.36 -14.54 2.41
N GLU A 122 -25.70 -15.75 2.82
CA GLU A 122 -24.76 -16.83 3.13
C GLU A 122 -23.90 -17.09 1.88
N ASP A 123 -22.81 -16.33 1.73
CA ASP A 123 -21.77 -16.63 0.75
C ASP A 123 -20.89 -17.72 1.36
N ASP A 124 -21.31 -18.97 1.12
CA ASP A 124 -20.71 -20.25 1.52
C ASP A 124 -19.29 -20.50 0.94
N ASN A 125 -18.56 -19.44 0.58
CA ASN A 125 -17.19 -19.49 0.10
C ASN A 125 -16.32 -18.43 0.80
N ILE A 126 -15.81 -18.79 1.97
CA ILE A 126 -14.69 -18.08 2.64
C ILE A 126 -13.42 -18.05 1.74
N THR A 127 -13.42 -18.79 0.63
CA THR A 127 -12.38 -18.85 -0.41
C THR A 127 -12.64 -17.95 -1.63
N GLY A 128 -13.74 -17.19 -1.66
CA GLY A 128 -14.11 -16.31 -2.76
C GLY A 128 -13.14 -15.13 -2.92
N SER A 129 -12.18 -15.26 -3.83
CA SER A 129 -11.30 -14.16 -4.27
C SER A 129 -12.11 -12.88 -4.44
N SER A 130 -11.60 -11.81 -3.84
CA SER A 130 -12.29 -10.55 -3.73
C SER A 130 -12.63 -9.93 -5.09
N ALA A 131 -13.66 -9.06 -5.19
CA ALA A 131 -14.09 -8.50 -6.48
C ALA A 131 -12.95 -7.81 -7.24
N ILE A 132 -12.14 -7.01 -6.54
CA ILE A 132 -10.91 -6.42 -7.10
C ILE A 132 -9.83 -7.46 -7.42
N ALA A 133 -9.67 -8.51 -6.61
CA ALA A 133 -8.70 -9.58 -6.89
C ALA A 133 -9.07 -10.32 -8.19
N LYS A 134 -10.37 -10.59 -8.42
CA LYS A 134 -10.89 -11.10 -9.69
C LYS A 134 -10.60 -10.13 -10.85
N ILE A 135 -10.80 -8.83 -10.66
CA ILE A 135 -10.49 -7.81 -11.68
C ILE A 135 -8.98 -7.79 -12.00
N VAL A 136 -8.11 -7.89 -11.00
CA VAL A 136 -6.65 -7.97 -11.19
C VAL A 136 -6.27 -9.21 -11.99
N LEU A 137 -6.77 -10.40 -11.62
CA LEU A 137 -6.50 -11.62 -12.37
C LEU A 137 -7.02 -11.55 -13.81
N ASN A 138 -8.24 -11.06 -14.01
CA ASN A 138 -8.82 -10.87 -15.35
C ASN A 138 -8.02 -9.87 -16.18
N SER A 139 -7.44 -8.85 -15.55
CA SER A 139 -6.56 -7.88 -16.22
C SER A 139 -5.23 -8.52 -16.65
N ILE A 140 -4.65 -9.40 -15.82
CA ILE A 140 -3.44 -10.16 -16.16
C ILE A 140 -3.68 -11.08 -17.36
N LYS A 141 -4.77 -11.85 -17.33
CA LYS A 141 -5.16 -12.77 -18.43
C LYS A 141 -5.27 -12.10 -19.80
N LYS A 142 -5.59 -10.79 -19.85
CA LYS A 142 -5.70 -10.05 -21.12
C LYS A 142 -4.36 -9.86 -21.84
N PHE A 143 -3.22 -9.96 -21.14
CA PHE A 143 -1.90 -9.82 -21.74
C PHE A 143 -0.94 -10.99 -21.47
N ASP A 144 -1.35 -11.95 -20.64
CA ASP A 144 -0.62 -13.18 -20.38
C ASP A 144 -1.02 -14.27 -21.37
N THR A 145 -0.24 -14.43 -22.44
CA THR A 145 -0.61 -15.30 -23.57
C THR A 145 -0.34 -16.78 -23.34
N ASP A 146 0.54 -17.13 -22.40
CA ASP A 146 0.96 -18.52 -22.13
C ASP A 146 0.62 -18.99 -20.71
N ASP A 147 -0.23 -18.23 -20.01
CA ASP A 147 -0.69 -18.44 -18.63
C ASP A 147 0.42 -18.58 -17.56
N LYS A 148 1.70 -18.38 -17.91
CA LYS A 148 2.80 -18.53 -16.94
C LYS A 148 2.75 -17.47 -15.85
N LEU A 149 2.32 -16.25 -16.18
CA LEU A 149 2.27 -15.16 -15.22
C LEU A 149 1.10 -15.35 -14.25
N ILE A 150 -0.08 -15.73 -14.74
CA ILE A 150 -1.26 -15.98 -13.91
C ILE A 150 -1.03 -17.19 -13.00
N ASP A 151 -0.38 -18.25 -13.50
CA ASP A 151 0.01 -19.42 -12.71
C ASP A 151 0.97 -19.02 -11.60
N TYR A 152 2.00 -18.21 -11.90
CA TYR A 152 2.92 -17.72 -10.87
C TYR A 152 2.20 -16.87 -9.81
N VAL A 153 1.36 -15.93 -10.23
CA VAL A 153 0.64 -15.02 -9.32
C VAL A 153 -0.27 -15.79 -8.36
N THR A 154 -0.95 -16.82 -8.86
CA THR A 154 -1.90 -17.63 -8.06
C THR A 154 -1.26 -18.82 -7.33
N SER A 155 -0.04 -19.21 -7.68
CA SER A 155 0.70 -20.29 -7.02
C SER A 155 0.98 -20.03 -5.52
N ASN A 156 1.41 -21.06 -4.79
CA ASN A 156 1.89 -20.91 -3.40
C ASN A 156 3.41 -20.65 -3.31
N VAL A 157 4.05 -20.19 -4.40
CA VAL A 157 5.49 -19.89 -4.39
C VAL A 157 5.80 -18.78 -3.40
N GLU A 158 6.66 -19.08 -2.43
CA GLU A 158 7.05 -18.10 -1.40
C GLU A 158 7.95 -17.01 -1.98
N ASP A 159 7.61 -15.76 -1.68
CA ASP A 159 8.48 -14.63 -1.96
C ASP A 159 9.55 -14.49 -0.87
N ALA A 160 10.76 -14.99 -1.15
CA ALA A 160 11.86 -15.01 -0.19
C ALA A 160 12.19 -13.63 0.42
N SER A 161 12.06 -12.54 -0.35
CA SER A 161 12.32 -11.19 0.17
C SER A 161 11.24 -10.75 1.16
N LYS A 162 9.97 -11.06 0.86
CA LYS A 162 8.85 -10.80 1.77
C LYS A 162 8.94 -11.69 3.01
N ALA A 163 9.33 -12.95 2.88
CA ALA A 163 9.51 -13.89 3.98
C ALA A 163 10.62 -13.45 4.94
N GLU A 164 11.77 -13.04 4.40
CA GLU A 164 12.88 -12.52 5.20
C GLU A 164 12.51 -11.22 5.92
N ARG A 165 11.77 -10.33 5.25
CA ARG A 165 11.20 -9.14 5.89
C ARG A 165 10.28 -9.50 7.05
N ALA A 166 9.37 -10.46 6.85
CA ALA A 166 8.45 -10.92 7.89
C ALA A 166 9.20 -11.51 9.09
N LYS A 167 10.26 -12.31 8.86
CA LYS A 167 11.13 -12.83 9.92
C LYS A 167 11.78 -11.71 10.75
N ARG A 168 12.32 -10.68 10.10
CA ARG A 168 12.93 -9.53 10.81
C ARG A 168 11.91 -8.75 11.62
N ILE A 169 10.72 -8.50 11.06
CA ILE A 169 9.64 -7.83 11.79
C ILE A 169 9.22 -8.67 13.00
N ALA A 170 9.03 -9.98 12.84
CA ALA A 170 8.67 -10.89 13.93
C ALA A 170 9.71 -10.89 15.06
N ALA A 171 11.00 -10.99 14.71
CA ALA A 171 12.10 -10.92 15.69
C ALA A 171 12.11 -9.58 16.43
N ARG A 172 11.86 -8.49 15.73
CA ARG A 172 11.76 -7.15 16.32
C ARG A 172 10.58 -7.05 17.28
N THR A 173 9.38 -7.47 16.86
CA THR A 173 8.17 -7.40 17.67
C THR A 173 8.20 -8.30 18.90
N ALA A 174 8.83 -9.48 18.80
CA ALA A 174 9.00 -10.39 19.94
C ALA A 174 9.84 -9.78 21.08
N SER A 175 10.63 -8.74 20.79
CA SER A 175 11.46 -8.04 21.76
C SER A 175 10.84 -6.76 22.33
N MET A 176 9.64 -6.37 21.88
CA MET A 176 8.98 -5.15 22.32
C MET A 176 8.29 -5.35 23.68
N SER A 177 8.22 -4.30 24.49
CA SER A 177 7.31 -4.27 25.63
C SER A 177 5.86 -4.27 25.14
N THR A 178 4.92 -4.68 26.00
CA THR A 178 3.47 -4.67 25.71
C THR A 178 3.00 -3.32 25.18
N GLU A 179 3.40 -2.24 25.84
CA GLU A 179 3.04 -0.87 25.46
C GLU A 179 3.57 -0.49 24.06
N LYS A 180 4.83 -0.83 23.77
CA LYS A 180 5.44 -0.56 22.46
C LYS A 180 4.82 -1.42 21.36
N TYR A 181 4.48 -2.67 21.68
CA TYR A 181 3.80 -3.57 20.75
C TYR A 181 2.40 -3.03 20.39
N GLN A 182 1.64 -2.51 21.35
CA GLN A 182 0.35 -1.89 21.09
C GLN A 182 0.48 -0.72 20.10
N ARG A 183 1.45 0.19 20.32
CA ARG A 183 1.72 1.29 19.38
C ARG A 183 2.17 0.80 18.01
N PHE A 184 2.92 -0.30 17.94
CA PHE A 184 3.31 -0.94 16.69
C PHE A 184 2.10 -1.54 15.95
N ALA A 185 1.20 -2.21 16.66
CA ALA A 185 -0.03 -2.76 16.11
C ALA A 185 -0.93 -1.64 15.56
N ASP A 186 -1.09 -0.55 16.32
CA ASP A 186 -1.80 0.64 15.87
C ASP A 186 -1.18 1.19 14.58
N ALA A 187 0.14 1.41 14.55
CA ALA A 187 0.84 1.87 13.36
C ALA A 187 0.72 0.92 12.15
N SER A 188 0.61 -0.39 12.41
CA SER A 188 0.47 -1.41 11.35
C SER A 188 -0.87 -1.33 10.62
N SER A 189 -1.90 -0.79 11.27
CA SER A 189 -3.22 -0.56 10.69
C SER A 189 -3.31 0.69 9.79
N TYR A 190 -2.21 1.43 9.61
CA TYR A 190 -2.16 2.61 8.75
C TYR A 190 -1.79 2.26 7.30
N SER A 191 -2.48 2.92 6.38
CA SER A 191 -2.18 3.08 4.96
C SER A 191 -2.58 4.49 4.50
N PHE A 192 -2.46 4.79 3.21
CA PHE A 192 -2.92 6.06 2.65
C PHE A 192 -4.45 6.12 2.49
N LEU A 193 -5.13 4.98 2.49
CA LEU A 193 -6.60 4.89 2.42
C LEU A 193 -7.25 4.51 3.76
N PHE A 194 -6.47 3.99 4.70
CA PHE A 194 -6.95 3.52 6.00
C PHE A 194 -6.13 4.15 7.12
N VAL A 195 -6.78 4.79 8.08
CA VAL A 195 -6.13 5.37 9.25
C VAL A 195 -6.69 4.68 10.48
N GLY A 196 -5.84 3.93 11.20
CA GLY A 196 -6.31 3.18 12.37
C GLY A 196 -7.32 2.08 12.01
N GLY A 197 -7.20 1.47 10.83
CA GLY A 197 -8.17 0.50 10.30
C GLY A 197 -9.50 1.08 9.81
N ARG A 198 -9.69 2.41 9.84
CA ARG A 198 -10.92 3.08 9.38
C ARG A 198 -10.73 3.68 8.00
N ARG A 199 -11.78 3.65 7.19
CA ARG A 199 -11.89 4.33 5.90
C ARG A 199 -12.76 5.59 6.05
N SER A 200 -12.48 6.61 5.26
CA SER A 200 -13.41 7.71 5.02
C SER A 200 -13.17 8.34 3.64
N GLU A 201 -14.15 9.08 3.14
CA GLU A 201 -14.01 9.85 1.88
C GLU A 201 -12.87 10.87 1.93
N LEU A 202 -12.56 11.41 3.13
CA LEU A 202 -11.40 12.28 3.34
C LEU A 202 -10.08 11.58 2.99
N PHE A 203 -9.96 10.27 3.26
CA PHE A 203 -8.73 9.52 2.95
C PHE A 203 -8.62 9.22 1.46
N ASP A 204 -9.73 8.85 0.81
CA ASP A 204 -9.78 8.67 -0.64
C ASP A 204 -9.42 9.99 -1.35
N ALA A 205 -10.05 11.11 -0.96
CA ALA A 205 -9.79 12.44 -1.52
C ALA A 205 -8.37 12.94 -1.22
N GLY A 206 -7.90 12.76 0.02
CA GLY A 206 -6.55 13.14 0.45
C GLY A 206 -5.48 12.38 -0.31
N PHE A 207 -5.59 11.05 -0.42
CA PHE A 207 -4.63 10.26 -1.20
C PHE A 207 -4.67 10.63 -2.67
N ARG A 208 -5.86 10.77 -3.27
CA ARG A 208 -6.05 11.23 -4.66
C ARG A 208 -5.31 12.55 -4.91
N TYR A 209 -5.46 13.53 -4.01
CA TYR A 209 -4.77 14.81 -4.09
C TYR A 209 -3.25 14.67 -4.11
N TYR A 210 -2.67 13.90 -3.17
CA TYR A 210 -1.21 13.73 -3.09
C TYR A 210 -0.61 13.01 -4.30
N ILE A 211 -1.34 12.07 -4.91
CA ILE A 211 -0.89 11.36 -6.10
C ILE A 211 -1.34 12.02 -7.41
N LYS A 212 -2.04 13.16 -7.34
CA LYS A 212 -2.59 13.89 -8.48
C LYS A 212 -3.40 12.99 -9.42
N ALA A 213 -4.16 12.06 -8.85
CA ALA A 213 -5.00 11.17 -9.65
C ALA A 213 -6.26 11.93 -10.13
N PRO A 214 -6.61 11.85 -11.42
CA PRO A 214 -7.86 12.41 -11.96
C PRO A 214 -9.10 11.84 -11.28
N GLU A 215 -10.23 12.56 -11.32
CA GLU A 215 -11.49 12.11 -10.69
C GLU A 215 -12.04 10.81 -11.30
N GLU A 216 -11.71 10.53 -12.57
CA GLU A 216 -12.12 9.32 -13.28
C GLU A 216 -11.49 8.05 -12.70
N PHE A 217 -10.42 8.17 -11.89
CA PHE A 217 -9.82 7.01 -11.22
C PHE A 217 -10.78 6.49 -10.16
N THR A 218 -11.24 5.25 -10.32
CA THR A 218 -12.16 4.60 -9.39
C THR A 218 -11.48 4.28 -8.05
N HIS A 219 -12.28 3.93 -7.05
CA HIS A 219 -11.76 3.52 -5.75
C HIS A 219 -10.85 2.29 -5.84
N GLU A 220 -11.17 1.32 -6.69
CA GLU A 220 -10.34 0.14 -6.92
C GLU A 220 -8.96 0.51 -7.50
N MET A 221 -8.91 1.50 -8.39
CA MET A 221 -7.64 2.03 -8.89
C MET A 221 -6.85 2.70 -7.77
N LEU A 222 -7.50 3.46 -6.89
CA LEU A 222 -6.85 4.04 -5.71
C LEU A 222 -6.32 2.96 -4.76
N ILE A 223 -7.01 1.83 -4.56
CA ILE A 223 -6.52 0.70 -3.75
C ILE A 223 -5.21 0.15 -4.33
N ILE A 224 -5.14 -0.03 -5.65
CA ILE A 224 -3.93 -0.53 -6.34
C ILE A 224 -2.79 0.50 -6.22
N LEU A 225 -3.07 1.78 -6.43
CA LEU A 225 -2.07 2.85 -6.29
C LEU A 225 -1.58 3.00 -4.84
N ASN A 226 -2.47 2.81 -3.86
CA ASN A 226 -2.11 2.75 -2.45
C ASN A 226 -1.20 1.55 -2.18
N PHE A 227 -1.49 0.36 -2.73
CA PHE A 227 -0.57 -0.77 -2.65
C PHE A 227 0.82 -0.40 -3.18
N CYS A 228 0.90 0.25 -4.35
CA CYS A 228 2.17 0.68 -4.92
C CYS A 228 2.91 1.64 -3.98
N ALA A 229 2.22 2.63 -3.41
CA ALA A 229 2.80 3.56 -2.44
C ALA A 229 3.31 2.83 -1.19
N LEU A 230 2.53 1.90 -0.64
CA LEU A 230 2.90 1.09 0.52
C LEU A 230 4.14 0.22 0.24
N GLU A 231 4.17 -0.45 -0.90
CA GLU A 231 5.29 -1.32 -1.28
C GLU A 231 6.55 -0.50 -1.52
N MET A 232 6.44 0.68 -2.14
CA MET A 232 7.54 1.62 -2.31
C MET A 232 8.10 2.11 -0.97
N THR A 233 7.24 2.55 -0.05
CA THR A 233 7.67 2.92 1.31
C THR A 233 8.36 1.76 2.01
N THR A 234 7.79 0.56 1.89
CA THR A 234 8.34 -0.66 2.51
C THR A 234 9.74 -0.97 1.98
N VAL A 235 9.92 -1.02 0.66
CA VAL A 235 11.22 -1.30 0.03
C VAL A 235 12.26 -0.24 0.37
N LEU A 236 11.85 1.04 0.40
CA LEU A 236 12.76 2.15 0.72
C LEU A 236 13.23 2.08 2.18
N VAL A 237 12.31 1.92 3.13
CA VAL A 237 12.62 1.82 4.57
C VAL A 237 13.42 0.56 4.87
N GLU A 238 13.04 -0.57 4.29
CA GLU A 238 13.79 -1.83 4.43
C GLU A 238 15.23 -1.68 3.92
N SER A 239 15.40 -1.09 2.73
CA SER A 239 16.73 -0.89 2.15
C SER A 239 17.59 0.05 3.00
N ALA A 240 16.98 1.09 3.58
CA ALA A 240 17.65 2.02 4.48
C ALA A 240 18.04 1.32 5.79
N PHE A 241 17.15 0.50 6.35
CA PHE A 241 17.44 -0.32 7.54
C PHE A 241 18.59 -1.30 7.29
N LEU A 242 18.63 -1.97 6.13
CA LEU A 242 19.74 -2.84 5.77
C LEU A 242 21.06 -2.10 5.62
N ASN A 243 21.06 -0.85 5.13
CA ASN A 243 22.26 -0.01 5.09
C ASN A 243 22.73 0.34 6.51
N LEU A 244 21.81 0.70 7.41
CA LEU A 244 22.12 0.92 8.84
C LEU A 244 22.74 -0.33 9.48
N LEU A 245 22.19 -1.53 9.21
CA LEU A 245 22.76 -2.78 9.71
C LEU A 245 24.19 -3.00 9.21
N LYS A 246 24.46 -2.78 7.93
CA LYS A 246 25.81 -2.92 7.36
C LYS A 246 26.81 -1.97 8.01
N GLN A 247 26.42 -0.73 8.26
CA GLN A 247 27.26 0.24 8.99
C GLN A 247 27.49 -0.18 10.44
N SER A 248 26.46 -0.75 11.07
CA SER A 248 26.49 -1.14 12.49
C SER A 248 27.18 -2.48 12.75
N GLN A 249 27.39 -3.33 11.74
CA GLN A 249 28.10 -4.61 11.88
C GLN A 249 29.56 -4.45 12.38
N GLY A 250 30.14 -3.25 12.30
CA GLY A 250 31.41 -2.90 12.94
C GLY A 250 31.31 -2.34 14.36
N ILE A 251 30.11 -2.05 14.87
CA ILE A 251 29.85 -1.24 16.09
C ILE A 251 29.01 -2.00 17.13
N THR A 252 27.95 -2.72 16.73
CA THR A 252 27.09 -3.49 17.64
C THR A 252 26.36 -4.62 16.91
N LYS A 253 26.33 -5.82 17.51
CA LYS A 253 25.51 -6.95 17.03
C LYS A 253 24.08 -6.93 17.58
N ASP A 254 23.79 -6.06 18.55
CA ASP A 254 22.48 -5.97 19.19
C ASP A 254 21.55 -5.04 18.42
N LEU A 255 20.55 -5.62 17.74
CA LEU A 255 19.52 -4.89 17.00
C LEU A 255 18.73 -3.91 17.87
N LYS A 256 18.67 -4.14 19.20
CA LYS A 256 17.93 -3.27 20.14
C LYS A 256 18.63 -1.93 20.38
N LYS A 257 19.93 -1.85 20.09
CA LYS A 257 20.74 -0.63 20.25
C LYS A 257 20.83 0.22 18.99
N LEU A 258 20.19 -0.22 17.90
CA LEU A 258 20.10 0.57 16.69
C LEU A 258 19.16 1.75 16.93
N GLY A 259 19.67 2.96 16.74
CA GLY A 259 18.90 4.19 16.81
C GLY A 259 18.01 4.41 15.59
N ALA A 260 17.51 5.63 15.45
CA ALA A 260 16.75 6.04 14.26
C ALA A 260 17.56 5.88 12.98
N ILE A 261 16.89 5.50 11.88
CA ILE A 261 17.54 5.45 10.56
C ILE A 261 17.85 6.88 10.12
N GLN A 262 19.14 7.16 9.88
CA GLN A 262 19.59 8.47 9.42
C GLN A 262 19.29 8.69 7.93
N LEU A 263 19.21 9.97 7.52
CA LEU A 263 18.90 10.36 6.14
C LEU A 263 19.86 9.78 5.10
N GLU A 264 21.14 9.65 5.44
CA GLU A 264 22.16 9.06 4.57
C GLU A 264 21.83 7.61 4.17
N HIS A 265 21.25 6.82 5.07
CA HIS A 265 20.81 5.45 4.77
C HIS A 265 19.66 5.44 3.76
N TYR A 266 18.72 6.38 3.88
CA TYR A 266 17.61 6.56 2.95
C TYR A 266 18.09 7.05 1.58
N LYS A 267 19.03 8.00 1.55
CA LYS A 267 19.67 8.47 0.30
C LYS A 267 20.38 7.32 -0.42
N GLU A 268 21.13 6.50 0.32
CA GLU A 268 21.81 5.32 -0.24
C GLU A 268 20.81 4.24 -0.71
N ALA A 269 19.70 4.06 0.01
CA ALA A 269 18.63 3.17 -0.42
C ALA A 269 17.98 3.65 -1.74
N ALA A 270 17.73 4.95 -1.88
CA ALA A 270 17.10 5.54 -3.05
C ALA A 270 17.94 5.38 -4.33
N LYS A 271 19.29 5.36 -4.23
CA LYS A 271 20.18 5.11 -5.40
C LYS A 271 19.95 3.76 -6.08
N ARG A 272 19.41 2.77 -5.35
CA ARG A 272 19.13 1.43 -5.88
C ARG A 272 17.76 1.32 -6.54
N ILE A 273 16.92 2.34 -6.41
CA ILE A 273 15.68 2.45 -7.17
C ILE A 273 16.09 2.82 -8.61
N PRO A 274 15.79 1.99 -9.62
CA PRO A 274 16.18 2.30 -10.98
C PRO A 274 15.44 3.57 -11.44
N THR A 275 16.14 4.70 -11.42
CA THR A 275 15.72 5.87 -12.17
C THR A 275 16.00 5.56 -13.63
N LYS A 276 14.97 5.62 -14.48
CA LYS A 276 15.24 5.70 -15.92
C LYS A 276 16.13 6.92 -16.10
N LYS A 277 17.38 6.72 -16.55
CA LYS A 277 18.08 7.78 -17.27
C LYS A 277 17.16 8.13 -18.45
N THR A 278 16.60 9.33 -18.39
CA THR A 278 15.94 9.98 -19.52
C THR A 278 16.87 10.02 -20.71
#